data_AF-A0A5P8K6V7-F1
#
_entry.id   AF-A0A5P8K6V7-F1
#
_cell.length_a   1.000
_cell.length_b   1.000
_cell.length_c   1.000
_cell.angle_alpha   90.00
_cell.angle_beta   90.00
_cell.angle_gamma   90.00
#
_symmetry.space_group_name_H-M   'P 1'
#
loop_
_entity.id
_entity.type
_entity.pdbx_description
1 polymer ?
#
loop_
_entity_poly.entity_id
_entity_poly.type
_entity_poly.pdbx_seq_one_letter_code
_entity_poly.pdbx_strand_id
1 'polypeptide(L)'
;MGSEHHIRRWESGALAHAVTDPFGQGPVPWLRGNVTYFDDTGQVVPWYVEPGPPEPEAPAKGTRARARAHVPAPRTPSGPRSADDVRRQIKGFTATGAAAPGESIDFHITVDPPQEFGVDIYRIGHYSGDGAAKITTSPRLSGIVQPSPLTADRTVSCHHWWLSWRLQIPSYWNTGAYVAVLTTADGYRSHVPFTVRDDRPADLLLLLPDITWQAYNLYPEDGRTGASLYHAWDEEGRLLGESEAATTVSFDRPYAGAGLPLHVGHAYDFIRWAERYGYDLAYADARDLHSGRVDPTRYRGLVFPGHDEYWSSPMRRTTELARDGGTSLVFLSSNTMYWQVELSPSPSGVPDRLLTCRKRRGPGKPALWREIDRPEQQLMGIQYEGRVPEPHPLVVRNADHWLWDATGAHENDELRGMVAGEADRYFPRTPLPEHQGRILLAHSPYRDTENVLRHQETSLYRAPSGAWVFASGTFAWSPALDRPGHVDTRVQRATANLLDRICKRD
;
A
#
# COMPACT_ATOMS: atom_id res chain seq x y z
N MET A 1 -16.37 -22.92 -44.15
CA MET A 1 -14.93 -23.04 -43.84
C MET A 1 -14.38 -21.64 -43.73
N GLY A 2 -13.76 -21.31 -42.60
CA GLY A 2 -13.36 -19.96 -42.22
C GLY A 2 -13.58 -19.79 -40.72
N SER A 3 -12.80 -20.53 -39.93
CA SER A 3 -12.84 -20.54 -38.46
C SER A 3 -12.23 -19.25 -37.91
N GLU A 4 -13.08 -18.40 -37.33
CA GLU A 4 -12.66 -17.31 -36.44
C GLU A 4 -11.91 -17.91 -35.24
N HIS A 5 -10.62 -17.61 -35.16
CA HIS A 5 -9.80 -17.89 -33.99
C HIS A 5 -10.29 -17.03 -32.82
N HIS A 6 -11.20 -17.60 -32.02
CA HIS A 6 -11.49 -17.13 -30.67
C HIS A 6 -10.21 -17.23 -29.83
N ILE A 7 -9.50 -16.11 -29.67
CA ILE A 7 -8.46 -15.96 -28.66
C ILE A 7 -9.15 -16.03 -27.30
N ARG A 8 -8.97 -17.16 -26.61
CA ARG A 8 -9.41 -17.37 -25.23
C ARG A 8 -8.75 -16.31 -24.34
N ARG A 9 -9.55 -15.43 -23.73
CA ARG A 9 -9.10 -14.53 -22.66
C ARG A 9 -8.84 -15.37 -21.42
N TRP A 10 -7.71 -15.14 -20.77
CA TRP A 10 -7.33 -15.76 -19.50
C TRP A 10 -8.02 -15.03 -18.34
N GLU A 11 -8.67 -15.80 -17.48
CA GLU A 11 -9.04 -15.43 -16.10
C GLU A 11 -7.76 -15.46 -15.25
N SER A 12 -7.59 -14.46 -14.39
CA SER A 12 -6.41 -14.32 -13.55
C SER A 12 -6.27 -15.47 -12.54
N GLY A 13 -5.59 -16.54 -12.96
CA GLY A 13 -5.11 -17.62 -12.11
C GLY A 13 -3.87 -17.23 -11.28
N ALA A 14 -3.72 -15.96 -10.90
CA ALA A 14 -2.65 -15.48 -10.02
C ALA A 14 -2.97 -15.78 -8.54
N LEU A 15 -3.28 -17.05 -8.22
CA LEU A 15 -3.47 -17.56 -6.86
C LEU A 15 -2.17 -18.04 -6.20
N ALA A 16 -1.00 -17.69 -6.74
CA ALA A 16 0.29 -18.13 -6.22
C ALA A 16 1.18 -16.98 -5.69
N HIS A 17 0.57 -15.99 -5.03
CA HIS A 17 1.22 -14.90 -4.27
C HIS A 17 1.38 -13.51 -4.94
N ALA A 18 0.35 -13.06 -5.67
CA ALA A 18 -0.14 -11.74 -5.26
C ALA A 18 -0.55 -11.93 -3.80
N VAL A 19 0.19 -11.39 -2.83
CA VAL A 19 -0.34 -11.31 -1.47
C VAL A 19 -1.59 -10.46 -1.62
N THR A 20 -2.73 -11.12 -1.78
CA THR A 20 -4.02 -10.51 -1.62
C THR A 20 -3.91 -9.86 -0.27
N ASP A 21 -3.88 -8.52 -0.25
CA ASP A 21 -4.20 -7.77 0.95
C ASP A 21 -5.35 -8.54 1.60
N PRO A 22 -5.20 -9.13 2.79
CA PRO A 22 -6.28 -9.91 3.42
C PRO A 22 -7.49 -9.01 3.70
N PHE A 23 -7.28 -7.69 3.66
CA PHE A 23 -8.29 -6.64 3.67
C PHE A 23 -8.71 -6.23 2.27
N GLY A 24 -8.44 -7.10 1.28
CA GLY A 24 -8.57 -6.88 -0.15
C GLY A 24 -9.71 -5.93 -0.42
N GLN A 25 -9.40 -4.87 -1.15
CA GLN A 25 -10.22 -3.70 -1.47
C GLN A 25 -9.83 -2.46 -0.66
N GLY A 26 -8.92 -1.66 -1.22
CA GLY A 26 -8.68 -0.29 -0.76
C GLY A 26 -9.98 0.54 -0.80
N PRO A 27 -10.23 1.41 0.18
CA PRO A 27 -11.51 2.07 0.33
C PRO A 27 -11.46 3.38 -0.44
N VAL A 28 -11.52 3.31 -1.76
CA VAL A 28 -11.74 4.53 -2.55
C VAL A 28 -13.05 4.39 -3.34
N PRO A 29 -14.23 4.44 -2.67
CA PRO A 29 -15.54 4.26 -3.30
C PRO A 29 -15.77 5.13 -4.53
N TRP A 30 -15.28 6.38 -4.54
CA TRP A 30 -15.41 7.33 -5.67
C TRP A 30 -14.40 7.10 -6.82
N LEU A 31 -13.38 6.28 -6.60
CA LEU A 31 -12.37 5.94 -7.62
C LEU A 31 -12.77 4.74 -8.49
N ARG A 32 -13.90 4.08 -8.19
CA ARG A 32 -14.28 2.86 -8.90
C ARG A 32 -15.00 3.17 -10.21
N GLY A 33 -14.35 2.79 -11.31
CA GLY A 33 -15.07 2.28 -12.47
C GLY A 33 -15.59 0.87 -12.19
N ASN A 34 -16.73 0.51 -12.80
CA ASN A 34 -17.33 -0.83 -12.62
C ASN A 34 -16.37 -1.91 -13.12
N VAL A 35 -15.77 -2.68 -12.20
CA VAL A 35 -15.06 -3.91 -12.52
C VAL A 35 -15.70 -5.04 -11.72
N THR A 36 -16.39 -5.93 -12.42
CA THR A 36 -16.86 -7.22 -11.93
C THR A 36 -15.68 -8.19 -11.89
N TYR A 37 -15.42 -8.80 -10.74
CA TYR A 37 -14.49 -9.92 -10.61
C TYR A 37 -15.31 -11.21 -10.46
N PHE A 38 -14.93 -12.25 -11.21
CA PHE A 38 -15.48 -13.61 -11.06
C PHE A 38 -14.54 -14.40 -10.15
N ASP A 39 -15.11 -15.22 -9.26
CA ASP A 39 -14.35 -16.24 -8.54
C ASP A 39 -14.30 -17.56 -9.33
N ASP A 40 -13.49 -18.51 -8.86
CA ASP A 40 -13.29 -19.83 -9.48
C ASP A 40 -14.55 -20.71 -9.52
N THR A 41 -15.70 -20.21 -9.06
CA THR A 41 -17.01 -20.89 -9.15
C THR A 41 -17.92 -20.32 -10.24
N GLY A 42 -17.49 -19.26 -10.93
CA GLY A 42 -18.24 -18.64 -12.02
C GLY A 42 -19.50 -17.90 -11.55
N GLN A 43 -19.60 -17.52 -10.28
CA GLN A 43 -20.69 -16.68 -9.77
C GLN A 43 -20.28 -15.20 -9.69
N VAL A 44 -21.25 -14.34 -10.01
CA VAL A 44 -21.11 -12.88 -9.98
C VAL A 44 -21.34 -12.38 -8.55
N VAL A 45 -20.34 -11.75 -7.92
CA VAL A 45 -20.51 -11.07 -6.63
C VAL A 45 -20.40 -9.54 -6.81
N PRO A 46 -21.50 -8.78 -6.65
CA PRO A 46 -21.46 -7.31 -6.57
C PRO A 46 -20.93 -6.85 -5.21
N TRP A 47 -20.13 -5.78 -5.19
CA TRP A 47 -19.39 -5.29 -4.01
C TRP A 47 -20.23 -4.60 -2.90
N TYR A 48 -21.56 -4.64 -2.89
CA TYR A 48 -22.33 -4.19 -1.72
C TYR A 48 -23.72 -4.86 -1.69
N VAL A 49 -24.14 -5.42 -0.54
CA VAL A 49 -25.26 -4.97 0.33
C VAL A 49 -25.38 -5.89 1.57
N GLU A 50 -25.74 -5.24 2.68
CA GLU A 50 -26.15 -5.69 4.02
C GLU A 50 -26.86 -7.06 4.16
N PRO A 51 -26.72 -7.73 5.33
CA PRO A 51 -27.46 -8.95 5.63
C PRO A 51 -28.93 -8.63 5.95
N GLY A 52 -29.84 -9.04 5.07
CA GLY A 52 -31.26 -9.22 5.42
C GLY A 52 -31.44 -10.43 6.36
N PRO A 53 -32.48 -10.46 7.20
CA PRO A 53 -32.62 -11.43 8.29
C PRO A 53 -32.85 -12.86 7.79
N PRO A 54 -32.52 -13.89 8.59
CA PRO A 54 -32.61 -15.28 8.17
C PRO A 54 -34.05 -15.79 8.31
N GLU A 55 -34.57 -16.44 7.28
CA GLU A 55 -35.78 -17.26 7.37
C GLU A 55 -35.70 -18.53 6.49
N PRO A 56 -36.48 -19.58 6.82
CA PRO A 56 -35.93 -20.93 7.07
C PRO A 56 -36.19 -21.98 5.97
N GLU A 57 -35.59 -23.16 6.16
CA GLU A 57 -35.50 -24.31 5.26
C GLU A 57 -36.82 -24.94 4.74
N ALA A 58 -36.69 -25.57 3.55
CA ALA A 58 -37.31 -26.82 3.03
C ALA A 58 -38.29 -26.68 1.82
N PRO A 59 -38.62 -27.76 1.07
CA PRO A 59 -37.76 -28.70 0.34
C PRO A 59 -38.18 -28.92 -1.15
N ALA A 60 -37.43 -29.78 -1.87
CA ALA A 60 -37.45 -30.04 -3.31
C ALA A 60 -38.75 -30.60 -3.96
N LYS A 61 -39.01 -30.24 -5.24
CA LYS A 61 -39.39 -31.11 -6.41
C LYS A 61 -39.91 -30.31 -7.63
N GLY A 62 -39.58 -30.76 -8.84
CA GLY A 62 -40.49 -30.68 -10.01
C GLY A 62 -40.01 -29.97 -11.29
N THR A 63 -40.03 -30.69 -12.40
CA THR A 63 -39.67 -30.33 -13.78
C THR A 63 -40.75 -29.55 -14.55
N ARG A 64 -40.38 -28.59 -15.42
CA ARG A 64 -40.69 -28.54 -16.89
C ARG A 64 -40.52 -27.15 -17.56
N ALA A 65 -40.14 -27.25 -18.84
CA ALA A 65 -40.41 -26.38 -20.00
C ALA A 65 -39.57 -25.09 -20.22
N ARG A 66 -38.77 -25.13 -21.30
CA ARG A 66 -38.06 -24.01 -21.92
C ARG A 66 -39.04 -23.07 -22.63
N ALA A 67 -39.19 -21.85 -22.13
CA ALA A 67 -39.66 -20.70 -22.89
C ALA A 67 -38.44 -19.81 -23.22
N ARG A 68 -38.27 -19.45 -24.49
CA ARG A 68 -37.20 -18.55 -24.95
C ARG A 68 -37.45 -17.14 -24.39
N ALA A 69 -36.73 -16.77 -23.34
CA ALA A 69 -36.69 -15.39 -22.88
C ALA A 69 -35.85 -14.55 -23.85
N HIS A 70 -36.46 -13.49 -24.37
CA HIS A 70 -35.82 -12.44 -25.14
C HIS A 70 -34.77 -11.77 -24.23
N VAL A 71 -33.48 -12.01 -24.49
CA VAL A 71 -32.39 -11.35 -23.74
C VAL A 71 -32.37 -9.89 -24.18
N PRO A 72 -32.64 -8.91 -23.30
CA PRO A 72 -32.49 -7.51 -23.65
C PRO A 72 -31.02 -7.24 -23.98
N ALA A 73 -30.76 -6.43 -25.02
CA ALA A 73 -29.41 -5.98 -25.33
C ALA A 73 -28.75 -5.37 -24.07
N PRO A 74 -27.46 -5.67 -23.79
CA PRO A 74 -26.80 -5.13 -22.62
C PRO A 74 -26.80 -3.61 -22.71
N ARG A 75 -27.46 -2.95 -21.76
CA ARG A 75 -27.32 -1.51 -21.56
C ARG A 75 -25.83 -1.21 -21.40
N THR A 76 -25.31 -0.31 -22.21
CA THR A 76 -23.98 0.29 -22.02
C THR A 76 -23.87 0.73 -20.56
N PRO A 77 -22.87 0.24 -19.79
CA PRO A 77 -22.75 0.65 -18.39
C PRO A 77 -22.47 2.15 -18.38
N SER A 78 -23.40 2.95 -17.83
CA SER A 78 -23.29 4.40 -17.73
C SER A 78 -22.37 4.82 -16.57
N GLY A 79 -21.22 4.15 -16.44
CA GLY A 79 -20.27 4.37 -15.36
C GLY A 79 -18.83 4.38 -15.88
N PRO A 80 -17.89 4.99 -15.14
CA PRO A 80 -16.49 4.96 -15.48
C PRO A 80 -15.99 3.51 -15.60
N ARG A 81 -15.01 3.29 -16.47
CA ARG A 81 -14.40 1.97 -16.74
C ARG A 81 -12.94 2.02 -16.28
N SER A 82 -12.44 1.01 -15.58
CA SER A 82 -11.00 0.98 -15.26
C SER A 82 -10.20 0.70 -16.53
N ALA A 83 -9.13 1.45 -16.75
CA ALA A 83 -8.13 1.15 -17.76
C ALA A 83 -7.31 -0.07 -17.33
N ASP A 84 -6.77 -0.79 -18.31
CA ASP A 84 -5.96 -1.99 -18.10
C ASP A 84 -4.57 -1.81 -18.75
N ASP A 85 -3.60 -2.65 -18.34
CA ASP A 85 -2.21 -2.57 -18.82
C ASP A 85 -2.01 -3.17 -20.22
N VAL A 86 -2.97 -3.97 -20.69
CA VAL A 86 -2.92 -4.66 -21.98
C VAL A 86 -3.29 -3.70 -23.11
N ARG A 87 -4.44 -3.02 -22.96
CA ARG A 87 -4.98 -2.07 -23.94
C ARG A 87 -4.49 -0.65 -23.70
N ARG A 88 -4.05 -0.32 -22.48
CA ARG A 88 -3.48 1.00 -22.11
C ARG A 88 -4.39 2.15 -22.52
N GLN A 89 -5.69 2.01 -22.27
CA GLN A 89 -6.70 3.02 -22.61
C GLN A 89 -6.31 4.39 -22.05
N ILE A 90 -5.81 4.39 -20.81
CA ILE A 90 -5.03 5.50 -20.26
C ILE A 90 -4.14 4.98 -19.12
N LYS A 91 -2.85 5.31 -19.13
CA LYS A 91 -1.90 5.00 -18.04
C LYS A 91 -0.95 6.17 -17.87
N GLY A 92 -0.49 6.42 -16.64
CA GLY A 92 0.49 7.47 -16.41
C GLY A 92 1.26 7.32 -15.12
N PHE A 93 2.31 8.13 -14.98
CA PHE A 93 3.12 8.26 -13.79
C PHE A 93 3.63 9.70 -13.66
N THR A 94 4.20 10.02 -12.50
CA THR A 94 4.90 11.29 -12.27
C THR A 94 6.41 11.08 -12.16
N ALA A 95 7.19 12.02 -12.68
CA ALA A 95 8.65 11.91 -12.69
C ALA A 95 9.26 12.02 -11.27
N THR A 96 8.76 12.91 -10.41
CA THR A 96 9.30 13.10 -9.06
C THR A 96 8.56 12.30 -7.99
N GLY A 97 7.26 12.06 -8.19
CA GLY A 97 6.38 11.46 -7.17
C GLY A 97 5.92 12.44 -6.10
N ALA A 98 6.62 13.56 -5.91
CA ALA A 98 6.28 14.58 -4.93
C ALA A 98 6.74 15.98 -5.33
N ALA A 99 6.13 17.00 -4.71
CA ALA A 99 6.44 18.42 -4.88
C ALA A 99 6.04 19.22 -3.64
N ALA A 100 6.67 20.37 -3.44
CA ALA A 100 6.26 21.35 -2.46
C ALA A 100 5.23 22.35 -3.00
N PRO A 101 4.43 23.01 -2.13
CA PRO A 101 3.65 24.17 -2.54
C PRO A 101 4.55 25.23 -3.21
N GLY A 102 4.18 25.65 -4.42
CA GLY A 102 4.97 26.55 -5.28
C GLY A 102 5.86 25.84 -6.30
N GLU A 103 6.02 24.51 -6.21
CA GLU A 103 6.72 23.70 -7.23
C GLU A 103 5.74 23.12 -8.26
N SER A 104 6.19 22.15 -9.06
CA SER A 104 5.36 21.51 -10.09
C SER A 104 5.51 20.00 -10.14
N ILE A 105 4.42 19.32 -10.52
CA ILE A 105 4.39 17.88 -10.80
C ILE A 105 4.25 17.67 -12.31
N ASP A 106 5.14 16.82 -12.85
CA ASP A 106 5.16 16.44 -14.26
C ASP A 106 4.52 15.07 -14.47
N PHE A 107 3.49 15.04 -15.33
CA PHE A 107 2.75 13.84 -15.69
C PHE A 107 3.15 13.34 -17.08
N HIS A 108 3.50 12.05 -17.15
CA HIS A 108 3.76 11.32 -18.39
C HIS A 108 2.65 10.31 -18.59
N ILE A 109 1.82 10.52 -19.63
CA ILE A 109 0.56 9.80 -19.83
C ILE A 109 0.53 9.24 -21.26
N THR A 110 0.15 7.97 -21.37
CA THR A 110 -0.17 7.30 -22.63
C THR A 110 -1.68 7.05 -22.73
N VAL A 111 -2.24 7.19 -23.93
CA VAL A 111 -3.66 7.00 -24.22
C VAL A 111 -3.79 6.24 -25.55
N ASP A 112 -4.35 5.03 -25.50
CA ASP A 112 -4.49 4.13 -26.65
C ASP A 112 -5.93 3.59 -26.79
N PRO A 113 -6.70 3.94 -27.84
CA PRO A 113 -6.31 4.79 -28.97
C PRO A 113 -6.20 6.28 -28.59
N PRO A 114 -5.45 7.10 -29.34
CA PRO A 114 -5.33 8.54 -29.10
C PRO A 114 -6.69 9.23 -29.02
N GLN A 115 -6.92 9.96 -27.95
CA GLN A 115 -8.14 10.73 -27.71
C GLN A 115 -7.92 11.76 -26.61
N GLU A 116 -8.85 12.70 -26.46
CA GLU A 116 -8.80 13.63 -25.34
C GLU A 116 -9.03 12.94 -23.99
N PHE A 117 -8.40 13.49 -22.96
CA PHE A 117 -8.62 13.10 -21.57
C PHE A 117 -8.63 14.33 -20.64
N GLY A 118 -9.05 14.12 -19.39
CA GLY A 118 -8.93 15.10 -18.32
C GLY A 118 -8.27 14.49 -17.09
N VAL A 119 -7.75 15.33 -16.22
CA VAL A 119 -7.14 14.94 -14.95
C VAL A 119 -7.83 15.66 -13.81
N ASP A 120 -8.48 14.91 -12.93
CA ASP A 120 -9.02 15.43 -11.69
C ASP A 120 -8.05 15.16 -10.54
N ILE A 121 -7.66 16.20 -9.81
CA ILE A 121 -6.76 16.10 -8.67
C ILE A 121 -7.56 16.03 -7.38
N TYR A 122 -7.31 15.00 -6.58
CA TYR A 122 -7.92 14.81 -5.27
C TYR A 122 -6.85 14.82 -4.18
N ARG A 123 -7.09 15.51 -3.07
CA ARG A 123 -6.33 15.35 -1.83
C ARG A 123 -7.03 14.30 -0.99
N ILE A 124 -6.31 13.29 -0.53
CA ILE A 124 -6.79 12.27 0.40
C ILE A 124 -6.90 12.86 1.80
N GLY A 125 -7.94 12.51 2.55
CA GLY A 125 -8.20 13.10 3.86
C GLY A 125 -9.56 12.71 4.42
N HIS A 126 -9.94 13.16 5.61
CA HIS A 126 -11.21 12.74 6.21
C HIS A 126 -12.45 13.30 5.47
N TYR A 127 -12.48 14.62 5.23
CA TYR A 127 -13.55 15.36 4.55
C TYR A 127 -14.97 14.92 4.93
N SER A 128 -15.31 14.97 6.22
CA SER A 128 -16.63 14.58 6.73
C SER A 128 -17.06 13.13 6.36
N GLY A 129 -16.09 12.25 6.10
CA GLY A 129 -16.32 10.87 5.69
C GLY A 129 -16.13 10.62 4.20
N ASP A 130 -16.05 11.66 3.37
CA ASP A 130 -15.89 11.58 1.92
C ASP A 130 -14.50 11.10 1.50
N GLY A 131 -13.52 11.04 2.41
CA GLY A 131 -12.20 10.41 2.20
C GLY A 131 -11.26 11.04 1.19
N ALA A 132 -11.74 11.98 0.39
CA ALA A 132 -10.95 12.85 -0.46
C ALA A 132 -11.77 14.09 -0.84
N ALA A 133 -11.09 15.18 -1.15
CA ALA A 133 -11.69 16.35 -1.76
C ALA A 133 -11.07 16.59 -3.13
N LYS A 134 -11.92 16.89 -4.12
CA LYS A 134 -11.46 17.34 -5.43
C LYS A 134 -10.89 18.76 -5.29
N ILE A 135 -9.64 18.92 -5.68
CA ILE A 135 -8.89 20.17 -5.54
C ILE A 135 -8.94 20.99 -6.82
N THR A 136 -8.74 20.33 -7.97
CA THR A 136 -8.77 21.00 -9.28
C THR A 136 -8.98 19.98 -10.41
N THR A 137 -9.22 20.51 -11.61
CA THR A 137 -9.31 19.75 -12.86
C THR A 137 -8.39 20.39 -13.88
N SER A 138 -7.67 19.56 -14.64
CA SER A 138 -6.91 20.03 -15.79
C SER A 138 -7.82 20.57 -16.89
N PRO A 139 -7.30 21.35 -17.85
CA PRO A 139 -7.94 21.49 -19.16
C PRO A 139 -8.15 20.12 -19.83
N ARG A 140 -8.93 20.09 -20.91
CA ARG A 140 -8.95 18.92 -21.79
C ARG A 140 -7.58 18.80 -22.47
N LEU A 141 -6.96 17.64 -22.36
CA LEU A 141 -5.62 17.34 -22.86
C LEU A 141 -5.73 16.36 -24.02
N SER A 142 -4.92 16.56 -25.06
CA SER A 142 -4.82 15.63 -26.17
C SER A 142 -3.94 14.44 -25.78
N GLY A 143 -4.53 13.25 -25.68
CA GLY A 143 -3.81 12.00 -25.42
C GLY A 143 -3.17 11.44 -26.67
N ILE A 144 -1.94 10.98 -26.53
CA ILE A 144 -1.18 10.28 -27.57
C ILE A 144 -0.77 8.89 -27.07
N VAL A 145 -0.49 7.99 -28.01
CA VAL A 145 0.21 6.74 -27.69
C VAL A 145 1.69 7.09 -27.50
N GLN A 146 2.17 6.93 -26.27
CA GLN A 146 3.59 7.05 -25.96
C GLN A 146 4.36 5.84 -26.51
N PRO A 147 5.68 5.93 -26.72
CA PRO A 147 6.47 4.78 -27.16
C PRO A 147 6.36 3.62 -26.16
N SER A 148 6.51 2.39 -26.66
CA SER A 148 6.42 1.21 -25.79
C SER A 148 7.46 1.27 -24.66
N PRO A 149 7.14 0.77 -23.45
CA PRO A 149 8.09 0.68 -22.36
C PRO A 149 9.41 0.01 -22.80
N LEU A 150 10.53 0.54 -22.33
CA LEU A 150 11.84 -0.09 -22.53
C LEU A 150 12.04 -1.17 -21.47
N THR A 151 12.61 -2.30 -21.90
CA THR A 151 12.98 -3.43 -21.05
C THR A 151 14.46 -3.71 -21.17
N ALA A 152 15.19 -3.60 -20.07
CA ALA A 152 16.58 -4.08 -19.97
C ALA A 152 16.60 -5.22 -18.94
N ASP A 153 16.94 -6.42 -19.38
CA ASP A 153 16.63 -7.67 -18.69
C ASP A 153 15.13 -7.76 -18.36
N ARG A 154 14.75 -7.58 -17.09
CA ARG A 154 13.37 -7.48 -16.61
C ARG A 154 13.03 -6.09 -16.06
N THR A 155 13.95 -5.13 -16.13
CA THR A 155 13.71 -3.77 -15.64
C THR A 155 12.89 -3.02 -16.67
N VAL A 156 11.62 -2.76 -16.35
CA VAL A 156 10.70 -1.97 -17.18
C VAL A 156 10.84 -0.49 -16.86
N SER A 157 10.95 0.38 -17.88
CA SER A 157 11.00 1.83 -17.71
C SER A 157 10.33 2.58 -18.86
N CYS A 158 9.63 3.65 -18.51
CA CYS A 158 8.93 4.60 -19.38
C CYS A 158 9.54 6.02 -19.29
N HIS A 159 10.77 6.17 -18.79
CA HIS A 159 11.44 7.46 -18.59
C HIS A 159 11.55 8.33 -19.86
N HIS A 160 11.41 7.73 -21.04
CA HIS A 160 11.48 8.40 -22.35
C HIS A 160 10.12 8.88 -22.87
N TRP A 161 9.03 8.65 -22.12
CA TRP A 161 7.71 9.19 -22.46
C TRP A 161 7.73 10.72 -22.43
N TRP A 162 7.10 11.35 -23.41
CA TRP A 162 7.01 12.81 -23.46
C TRP A 162 6.12 13.34 -22.33
N LEU A 163 6.49 14.51 -21.80
CA LEU A 163 5.67 15.25 -20.84
C LEU A 163 4.28 15.50 -21.45
N SER A 164 3.23 15.06 -20.76
CA SER A 164 1.85 15.23 -21.22
C SER A 164 1.19 16.44 -20.57
N TRP A 165 1.46 16.67 -19.29
CA TRP A 165 0.93 17.81 -18.55
C TRP A 165 1.81 18.15 -17.35
N ARG A 166 1.98 19.45 -17.09
CA ARG A 166 2.62 19.97 -15.89
C ARG A 166 1.59 20.67 -15.02
N LEU A 167 1.43 20.19 -13.80
CA LEU A 167 0.61 20.83 -12.78
C LEU A 167 1.51 21.73 -11.93
N GLN A 168 1.27 23.04 -11.98
CA GLN A 168 1.83 23.96 -10.98
C GLN A 168 1.07 23.75 -9.68
N ILE A 169 1.79 23.50 -8.59
CA ILE A 169 1.21 23.37 -7.25
C ILE A 169 1.10 24.78 -6.65
N PRO A 170 -0.09 25.36 -6.52
CA PRO A 170 -0.25 26.66 -5.90
C PRO A 170 0.30 26.67 -4.47
N SER A 171 0.88 27.79 -4.05
CA SER A 171 1.52 27.92 -2.73
C SER A 171 0.56 27.77 -1.54
N TYR A 172 -0.76 27.84 -1.77
CA TYR A 172 -1.79 27.66 -0.75
C TYR A 172 -2.33 26.22 -0.68
N TRP A 173 -1.82 25.28 -1.47
CA TRP A 173 -2.21 23.88 -1.36
C TRP A 173 -1.73 23.30 -0.03
N ASN A 174 -2.62 22.60 0.65
CA ASN A 174 -2.29 21.87 1.86
C ASN A 174 -1.35 20.71 1.54
N THR A 175 -0.43 20.40 2.43
CA THR A 175 0.32 19.15 2.33
C THR A 175 -0.60 17.94 2.50
N GLY A 176 -0.20 16.79 1.94
CA GLY A 176 -1.01 15.59 1.95
C GLY A 176 -0.59 14.56 0.90
N ALA A 177 -1.23 13.39 0.97
CA ALA A 177 -1.28 12.44 -0.13
C ALA A 177 -2.33 12.88 -1.14
N TYR A 178 -2.00 12.84 -2.42
CA TYR A 178 -2.87 13.21 -3.53
C TYR A 178 -2.97 12.09 -4.55
N VAL A 179 -4.08 12.09 -5.30
CA VAL A 179 -4.28 11.19 -6.43
C VAL A 179 -4.78 12.00 -7.61
N ALA A 180 -4.11 11.87 -8.75
CA ALA A 180 -4.61 12.29 -10.04
C ALA A 180 -5.47 11.18 -10.67
N VAL A 181 -6.73 11.47 -10.95
CA VAL A 181 -7.66 10.58 -11.66
C VAL A 181 -7.66 10.98 -13.13
N LEU A 182 -7.00 10.18 -13.96
CA LEU A 182 -6.96 10.36 -15.41
C LEU A 182 -8.26 9.78 -16.00
N THR A 183 -8.97 10.52 -16.84
CA THR A 183 -10.23 10.04 -17.47
C THR A 183 -10.26 10.37 -18.97
N THR A 184 -10.33 9.37 -19.83
CA THR A 184 -10.49 9.53 -21.29
C THR A 184 -11.89 10.03 -21.66
N ALA A 185 -12.06 10.57 -22.87
CA ALA A 185 -13.36 11.00 -23.39
C ALA A 185 -14.40 9.87 -23.39
N ASP A 186 -13.99 8.63 -23.66
CA ASP A 186 -14.85 7.47 -23.59
C ASP A 186 -14.99 6.87 -22.17
N GLY A 187 -14.40 7.49 -21.14
CA GLY A 187 -14.67 7.19 -19.74
C GLY A 187 -13.81 6.08 -19.12
N TYR A 188 -12.68 5.72 -19.73
CA TYR A 188 -11.67 4.89 -19.06
C TYR A 188 -10.86 5.71 -18.04
N ARG A 189 -10.52 5.09 -16.91
CA ARG A 189 -9.83 5.72 -15.79
C ARG A 189 -8.57 5.00 -15.35
N SER A 190 -7.56 5.78 -15.00
CA SER A 190 -6.36 5.31 -14.30
C SER A 190 -5.94 6.36 -13.28
N HIS A 191 -5.13 5.95 -12.31
CA HIS A 191 -4.74 6.77 -11.18
C HIS A 191 -3.25 7.00 -11.15
N VAL A 192 -2.84 8.13 -10.59
CA VAL A 192 -1.43 8.43 -10.33
C VAL A 192 -1.34 9.05 -8.94
N PRO A 193 -0.86 8.33 -7.92
CA PRO A 193 -0.61 8.92 -6.60
C PRO A 193 0.60 9.85 -6.67
N PHE A 194 0.58 10.91 -5.87
CA PHE A 194 1.73 11.78 -5.64
C PHE A 194 1.58 12.48 -4.28
N THR A 195 2.67 13.04 -3.77
CA THR A 195 2.69 13.68 -2.45
C THR A 195 2.93 15.18 -2.59
N VAL A 196 2.12 15.99 -1.91
CA VAL A 196 2.42 17.42 -1.71
C VAL A 196 2.96 17.57 -0.29
N ARG A 197 4.20 18.02 -0.15
CA ARG A 197 4.93 18.00 1.11
C ARG A 197 5.79 19.24 1.26
N ASP A 198 6.03 19.63 2.50
CA ASP A 198 6.87 20.77 2.83
C ASP A 198 7.82 20.42 3.97
N ASP A 199 8.41 21.46 4.54
CA ASP A 199 9.43 21.38 5.59
C ASP A 199 8.92 21.95 6.91
N ARG A 200 7.60 22.17 7.04
CA ARG A 200 7.02 22.74 8.25
C ARG A 200 7.16 21.74 9.40
N PRO A 201 7.46 22.20 10.63
CA PRO A 201 7.29 21.36 11.80
C PRO A 201 5.83 20.90 11.94
N ALA A 202 5.64 19.67 12.39
CA ALA A 202 4.34 19.09 12.68
C ALA A 202 4.48 18.12 13.85
N ASP A 203 3.39 17.77 14.52
CA ASP A 203 3.49 16.78 15.60
C ASP A 203 3.88 15.39 15.05
N LEU A 204 3.34 14.98 13.89
CA LEU A 204 3.61 13.68 13.28
C LEU A 204 4.06 13.81 11.82
N LEU A 205 5.07 13.04 11.41
CA LEU A 205 5.41 12.82 10.00
C LEU A 205 4.88 11.46 9.55
N LEU A 206 4.00 11.46 8.56
CA LEU A 206 3.56 10.24 7.87
C LEU A 206 4.53 9.91 6.73
N LEU A 207 5.12 8.71 6.77
CA LEU A 207 6.02 8.21 5.74
C LEU A 207 5.29 7.23 4.81
N LEU A 208 5.08 7.63 3.56
CA LEU A 208 4.45 6.79 2.54
C LEU A 208 5.49 5.81 1.97
N PRO A 209 5.21 4.49 1.98
CA PRO A 209 6.20 3.46 1.65
C PRO A 209 6.36 3.26 0.13
N ASP A 210 6.67 4.34 -0.60
CA ASP A 210 6.72 4.36 -2.06
C ASP A 210 7.81 3.45 -2.66
N ILE A 211 8.88 3.18 -1.90
CA ILE A 211 9.89 2.16 -2.23
C ILE A 211 9.27 0.76 -2.22
N THR A 212 8.53 0.41 -1.17
CA THR A 212 7.85 -0.89 -1.08
C THR A 212 6.76 -1.00 -2.13
N TRP A 213 5.96 0.04 -2.35
CA TRP A 213 5.00 0.10 -3.44
C TRP A 213 5.62 -0.20 -4.80
N GLN A 214 6.80 0.36 -5.08
CA GLN A 214 7.48 0.13 -6.34
C GLN A 214 8.12 -1.25 -6.44
N ALA A 215 8.58 -1.82 -5.33
CA ALA A 215 9.08 -3.19 -5.25
C ALA A 215 8.02 -4.22 -5.69
N TYR A 216 6.75 -3.98 -5.36
CA TYR A 216 5.62 -4.85 -5.73
C TYR A 216 4.97 -4.52 -7.08
N ASN A 217 5.33 -3.40 -7.71
CA ASN A 217 4.70 -2.96 -8.95
C ASN A 217 5.05 -3.88 -10.12
N LEU A 218 4.08 -4.68 -10.61
CA LEU A 218 4.23 -5.63 -11.72
C LEU A 218 4.03 -4.99 -13.10
N TYR A 219 3.97 -3.66 -13.19
CA TYR A 219 3.65 -2.98 -14.45
C TYR A 219 4.64 -3.31 -15.60
N PRO A 220 4.13 -3.50 -16.84
CA PRO A 220 2.71 -3.68 -17.17
C PRO A 220 2.23 -5.11 -16.88
N GLU A 221 1.03 -5.27 -16.34
CA GLU A 221 0.35 -6.57 -16.30
C GLU A 221 -0.25 -6.93 -17.67
N ASP A 222 0.63 -6.99 -18.67
CA ASP A 222 0.30 -7.30 -20.07
C ASP A 222 0.44 -8.79 -20.41
N GLY A 223 0.90 -9.60 -19.45
CA GLY A 223 1.17 -11.02 -19.65
C GLY A 223 2.48 -11.31 -20.38
N ARG A 224 3.40 -10.34 -20.52
CA ARG A 224 4.63 -10.51 -21.33
C ARG A 224 5.86 -9.80 -20.78
N THR A 225 5.74 -8.54 -20.36
CA THR A 225 6.90 -7.68 -20.08
C THR A 225 6.97 -7.17 -18.65
N GLY A 226 5.85 -7.19 -17.92
CA GLY A 226 5.79 -6.73 -16.54
C GLY A 226 6.72 -7.47 -15.59
N ALA A 227 7.32 -6.71 -14.68
CA ALA A 227 8.15 -7.27 -13.63
C ALA A 227 8.18 -6.40 -12.37
N SER A 228 8.22 -7.08 -11.23
CA SER A 228 8.43 -6.56 -9.89
C SER A 228 9.62 -7.29 -9.25
N LEU A 229 9.92 -6.99 -7.98
CA LEU A 229 10.92 -7.75 -7.21
C LEU A 229 10.41 -9.13 -6.74
N TYR A 230 9.14 -9.44 -6.97
CA TYR A 230 8.50 -10.72 -6.58
C TYR A 230 8.08 -11.60 -7.76
N HIS A 231 7.64 -10.97 -8.85
CA HIS A 231 7.10 -11.66 -10.01
C HIS A 231 7.56 -11.02 -11.29
N ALA A 232 7.60 -11.80 -12.37
CA ALA A 232 7.79 -11.27 -13.71
C ALA A 232 7.11 -12.17 -14.73
N TRP A 233 6.74 -11.60 -15.87
CA TRP A 233 6.23 -12.37 -17.01
C TRP A 233 7.41 -12.92 -17.84
N ASP A 234 7.25 -14.11 -18.42
CA ASP A 234 8.11 -14.60 -19.49
C ASP A 234 7.50 -14.40 -20.88
N GLU A 235 8.27 -14.72 -21.92
CA GLU A 235 7.85 -14.55 -23.31
C GLU A 235 6.66 -15.46 -23.68
N GLU A 236 6.51 -16.59 -22.98
CA GLU A 236 5.40 -17.53 -23.13
C GLU A 236 4.12 -17.10 -22.37
N GLY A 237 4.19 -16.02 -21.60
CA GLY A 237 3.09 -15.49 -20.81
C GLY A 237 2.78 -16.25 -19.53
N ARG A 238 3.78 -16.91 -18.95
CA ARG A 238 3.73 -17.49 -17.60
C ARG A 238 4.18 -16.46 -16.58
N LEU A 239 3.52 -16.45 -15.43
CA LEU A 239 3.92 -15.64 -14.29
C LEU A 239 4.98 -16.39 -13.49
N LEU A 240 6.19 -15.84 -13.47
CA LEU A 240 7.33 -16.40 -12.75
C LEU A 240 7.34 -15.93 -11.30
N GLY A 241 7.92 -16.76 -10.43
CA GLY A 241 8.09 -16.48 -9.01
C GLY A 241 9.36 -15.69 -8.68
N GLU A 242 9.59 -15.49 -7.39
CA GLU A 242 10.65 -14.64 -6.85
C GLU A 242 12.06 -14.99 -7.37
N SER A 243 12.36 -16.27 -7.60
CA SER A 243 13.66 -16.72 -8.09
C SER A 243 14.02 -16.13 -9.45
N GLU A 244 13.03 -15.84 -10.28
CA GLU A 244 13.18 -15.37 -11.66
C GLU A 244 12.62 -13.96 -11.89
N ALA A 245 12.15 -13.28 -10.83
CA ALA A 245 11.66 -11.91 -10.86
C ALA A 245 12.76 -10.89 -11.23
N ALA A 246 12.42 -9.61 -11.38
CA ALA A 246 13.45 -8.58 -11.56
C ALA A 246 14.27 -8.39 -10.27
N THR A 247 15.54 -8.03 -10.41
CA THR A 247 16.41 -7.58 -9.29
C THR A 247 16.44 -6.06 -9.17
N THR A 248 16.09 -5.36 -10.24
CA THR A 248 16.02 -3.90 -10.31
C THR A 248 14.69 -3.49 -10.94
N VAL A 249 14.06 -2.45 -10.39
CA VAL A 249 12.84 -1.84 -10.93
C VAL A 249 12.99 -0.33 -11.01
N SER A 250 12.36 0.30 -12.00
CA SER A 250 12.44 1.76 -12.20
C SER A 250 11.20 2.45 -11.65
N PHE A 251 11.34 3.63 -11.00
CA PHE A 251 10.21 4.49 -10.63
C PHE A 251 9.58 5.23 -11.83
N ASP A 252 10.25 5.26 -12.98
CA ASP A 252 9.77 5.93 -14.20
C ASP A 252 8.76 5.06 -14.95
N ARG A 253 7.71 4.61 -14.28
CA ARG A 253 6.66 3.77 -14.89
C ARG A 253 5.34 3.90 -14.12
N PRO A 254 4.19 3.70 -14.78
CA PRO A 254 2.90 3.60 -14.11
C PRO A 254 2.86 2.49 -13.05
N TYR A 255 1.91 2.60 -12.12
CA TYR A 255 1.48 1.46 -11.32
C TYR A 255 0.59 0.55 -12.16
N ALA A 256 0.68 -0.77 -11.94
CA ALA A 256 -0.10 -1.76 -12.64
C ALA A 256 -1.62 -1.58 -12.45
N GLY A 257 -2.41 -2.22 -13.32
CA GLY A 257 -3.88 -2.26 -13.22
C GLY A 257 -4.52 -0.87 -13.19
N ALA A 258 -5.21 -0.54 -12.10
CA ALA A 258 -5.91 0.75 -11.96
C ALA A 258 -4.97 1.96 -11.78
N GLY A 259 -3.64 1.78 -11.69
CA GLY A 259 -2.69 2.86 -11.43
C GLY A 259 -2.54 3.21 -9.96
N LEU A 260 -2.98 2.32 -9.06
CA LEU A 260 -2.79 2.47 -7.62
C LEU A 260 -1.76 1.44 -7.10
N PRO A 261 -0.94 1.80 -6.12
CA PRO A 261 -0.01 0.86 -5.50
C PRO A 261 -0.73 -0.24 -4.71
N LEU A 262 -0.09 -1.41 -4.65
CA LEU A 262 -0.48 -2.45 -3.69
C LEU A 262 -0.31 -1.92 -2.25
N HIS A 263 -1.23 -2.27 -1.35
CA HIS A 263 -1.26 -1.83 0.06
C HIS A 263 -1.42 -0.31 0.30
N VAL A 264 -1.70 0.51 -0.73
CA VAL A 264 -1.97 1.95 -0.56
C VAL A 264 -3.14 2.23 0.41
N GLY A 265 -4.06 1.28 0.55
CA GLY A 265 -5.19 1.34 1.47
C GLY A 265 -4.78 1.55 2.92
N HIS A 266 -3.65 1.01 3.39
CA HIS A 266 -3.21 1.21 4.78
C HIS A 266 -2.90 2.68 5.10
N ALA A 267 -2.21 3.37 4.19
CA ALA A 267 -1.95 4.81 4.32
C ALA A 267 -3.27 5.59 4.28
N TYR A 268 -4.18 5.23 3.37
CA TYR A 268 -5.49 5.85 3.26
C TYR A 268 -6.32 5.73 4.55
N ASP A 269 -6.39 4.53 5.14
CA ASP A 269 -7.14 4.27 6.37
C ASP A 269 -6.57 5.11 7.54
N PHE A 270 -5.24 5.14 7.68
CA PHE A 270 -4.59 5.97 8.70
C PHE A 270 -4.84 7.47 8.49
N ILE A 271 -4.69 7.97 7.26
CA ILE A 271 -4.88 9.41 6.96
C ILE A 271 -6.28 9.86 7.34
N ARG A 272 -7.32 9.12 6.93
CA ARG A 272 -8.71 9.47 7.24
C ARG A 272 -8.98 9.45 8.72
N TRP A 273 -8.49 8.43 9.42
CA TRP A 273 -8.63 8.35 10.86
C TRP A 273 -7.91 9.51 11.54
N ALA A 274 -6.63 9.72 11.24
CA ALA A 274 -5.83 10.74 11.91
C ALA A 274 -6.37 12.17 11.67
N GLU A 275 -6.79 12.49 10.44
CA GLU A 275 -7.42 13.78 10.16
C GLU A 275 -8.81 13.93 10.82
N ARG A 276 -9.57 12.84 10.97
CA ARG A 276 -10.85 12.86 11.72
C ARG A 276 -10.65 13.28 13.18
N TYR A 277 -9.55 12.83 13.80
CA TYR A 277 -9.20 13.20 15.18
C TYR A 277 -8.40 14.51 15.28
N GLY A 278 -8.08 15.14 14.15
CA GLY A 278 -7.42 16.45 14.11
C GLY A 278 -5.92 16.42 14.40
N TYR A 279 -5.24 15.30 14.18
CA TYR A 279 -3.78 15.23 14.31
C TYR A 279 -3.08 16.11 13.26
N ASP A 280 -2.04 16.82 13.68
CA ASP A 280 -1.21 17.61 12.77
C ASP A 280 -0.20 16.73 12.02
N LEU A 281 -0.48 16.47 10.74
CA LEU A 281 0.30 15.60 9.87
C LEU A 281 1.15 16.39 8.86
N ALA A 282 2.46 16.13 8.87
CA ALA A 282 3.32 16.30 7.71
C ALA A 282 3.40 14.99 6.91
N TYR A 283 3.86 15.08 5.66
CA TYR A 283 3.92 13.95 4.73
C TYR A 283 5.30 13.89 4.08
N ALA A 284 5.83 12.70 3.92
CA ALA A 284 7.03 12.43 3.14
C ALA A 284 6.95 11.04 2.50
N ASP A 285 7.68 10.84 1.42
CA ASP A 285 7.84 9.53 0.81
C ASP A 285 9.05 8.81 1.43
N ALA A 286 9.12 7.48 1.37
CA ALA A 286 10.27 6.72 1.84
C ALA A 286 11.58 7.14 1.12
N ARG A 287 11.48 7.58 -0.16
CA ARG A 287 12.61 8.20 -0.88
C ARG A 287 13.12 9.52 -0.27
N ASP A 288 12.28 10.28 0.45
CA ASP A 288 12.73 11.48 1.18
C ASP A 288 13.54 11.12 2.43
N LEU A 289 13.17 10.02 3.08
CA LEU A 289 13.94 9.46 4.18
C LEU A 289 15.28 8.90 3.68
N HIS A 290 15.29 8.27 2.50
CA HIS A 290 16.51 7.81 1.84
C HIS A 290 17.48 8.94 1.48
N SER A 291 16.98 9.98 0.81
CA SER A 291 17.80 11.10 0.33
C SER A 291 18.30 12.03 1.45
N GLY A 292 17.86 11.82 2.69
CA GLY A 292 18.20 12.66 3.84
C GLY A 292 17.47 13.99 3.85
N ARG A 293 16.38 14.13 3.08
CA ARG A 293 15.55 15.34 3.07
C ARG A 293 14.78 15.51 4.38
N VAL A 294 14.39 14.41 5.00
CA VAL A 294 13.65 14.41 6.28
C VAL A 294 14.59 14.78 7.43
N ASP A 295 14.31 15.89 8.08
CA ASP A 295 14.85 16.23 9.41
C ASP A 295 13.89 15.71 10.49
N PRO A 296 14.18 14.57 11.14
CA PRO A 296 13.26 13.94 12.07
C PRO A 296 13.02 14.77 13.35
N THR A 297 13.92 15.70 13.68
CA THR A 297 13.84 16.51 14.91
C THR A 297 12.69 17.52 14.88
N ARG A 298 12.09 17.73 13.71
CA ARG A 298 10.91 18.59 13.52
C ARG A 298 9.60 17.96 13.95
N TYR A 299 9.63 16.66 14.26
CA TYR A 299 8.44 15.86 14.55
C TYR A 299 8.57 15.19 15.91
N ARG A 300 7.42 14.99 16.56
CA ARG A 300 7.34 14.22 17.81
C ARG A 300 7.28 12.73 17.52
N GLY A 301 6.69 12.34 16.38
CA GLY A 301 6.62 10.96 15.94
C GLY A 301 6.74 10.79 14.43
N LEU A 302 7.42 9.71 14.02
CA LEU A 302 7.39 9.19 12.65
C LEU A 302 6.40 8.02 12.58
N VAL A 303 5.45 8.08 11.65
CA VAL A 303 4.41 7.06 11.47
C VAL A 303 4.62 6.33 10.15
N PHE A 304 4.71 5.00 10.23
CA PHE A 304 4.77 4.07 9.11
C PHE A 304 3.42 3.35 9.03
N PRO A 305 2.51 3.78 8.15
CA PRO A 305 1.10 3.43 8.25
C PRO A 305 0.77 2.06 7.66
N GLY A 306 1.70 1.39 7.01
CA GLY A 306 1.40 0.18 6.26
C GLY A 306 2.63 -0.66 5.99
N HIS A 307 2.51 -1.55 5.00
CA HIS A 307 3.56 -2.49 4.68
C HIS A 307 4.78 -1.75 4.11
N ASP A 308 5.87 -1.75 4.86
CA ASP A 308 7.11 -1.03 4.53
C ASP A 308 8.33 -1.98 4.61
N GLU A 309 8.36 -2.95 3.69
CA GLU A 309 9.29 -4.08 3.69
C GLU A 309 10.70 -3.74 3.23
N TYR A 310 10.84 -2.82 2.27
CA TYR A 310 12.09 -2.54 1.56
C TYR A 310 12.76 -1.27 2.05
N TRP A 311 13.92 -1.42 2.68
CA TRP A 311 14.60 -0.32 3.37
C TRP A 311 16.05 -0.15 2.93
N SER A 312 16.43 1.09 2.63
CA SER A 312 17.83 1.43 2.36
C SER A 312 18.60 1.73 3.64
N SER A 313 19.92 1.64 3.58
CA SER A 313 20.79 1.98 4.72
C SER A 313 20.62 3.42 5.24
N PRO A 314 20.50 4.45 4.36
CA PRO A 314 20.18 5.81 4.82
C PRO A 314 18.85 5.89 5.57
N MET A 315 17.80 5.22 5.10
CA MET A 315 16.49 5.25 5.78
C MET A 315 16.58 4.73 7.20
N ARG A 316 17.19 3.55 7.38
CA ARG A 316 17.37 2.96 8.71
C ARG A 316 18.16 3.90 9.62
N ARG A 317 19.26 4.47 9.12
CA ARG A 317 20.11 5.38 9.89
C ARG A 317 19.34 6.62 10.34
N THR A 318 18.57 7.25 9.46
CA THR A 318 17.76 8.43 9.79
C THR A 318 16.70 8.09 10.84
N THR A 319 16.06 6.92 10.74
CA THR A 319 15.07 6.46 11.73
C THR A 319 15.69 6.12 13.08
N GLU A 320 16.89 5.54 13.11
CA GLU A 320 17.65 5.31 14.35
C GLU A 320 18.05 6.65 14.99
N LEU A 321 18.54 7.62 14.20
CA LEU A 321 18.84 8.97 14.68
C LEU A 321 17.59 9.68 15.21
N ALA A 322 16.43 9.50 14.59
CA ALA A 322 15.17 10.02 15.08
C ALA A 322 14.86 9.49 16.48
N ARG A 323 14.88 8.17 16.66
CA ARG A 323 14.69 7.53 17.97
C ARG A 323 15.69 8.04 18.98
N ASP A 324 16.97 8.05 18.63
CA ASP A 324 18.06 8.42 19.54
C ASP A 324 18.03 9.92 19.89
N GLY A 325 17.45 10.75 19.03
CA GLY A 325 17.17 12.17 19.24
C GLY A 325 15.88 12.49 20.00
N GLY A 326 15.06 11.49 20.33
CA GLY A 326 13.81 11.66 21.10
C GLY A 326 12.52 11.65 20.27
N THR A 327 12.61 11.56 18.94
CA THR A 327 11.44 11.41 18.06
C THR A 327 10.92 9.97 18.14
N SER A 328 9.64 9.82 18.46
CA SER A 328 8.97 8.51 18.59
C SER A 328 8.76 7.83 17.24
N LEU A 329 8.65 6.50 17.22
CA LEU A 329 8.43 5.70 16.02
C LEU A 329 7.17 4.85 16.17
N VAL A 330 6.32 4.84 15.15
CA VAL A 330 5.05 4.13 15.16
C VAL A 330 4.91 3.29 13.88
N PHE A 331 5.05 1.97 14.03
CA PHE A 331 4.92 0.99 12.95
C PHE A 331 3.56 0.29 13.00
N LEU A 332 2.68 0.59 12.05
CA LEU A 332 1.29 0.09 12.00
C LEU A 332 1.12 -1.12 11.08
N SER A 333 2.23 -1.84 10.85
CA SER A 333 2.26 -3.07 10.05
C SER A 333 3.21 -4.11 10.68
N SER A 334 3.31 -5.27 10.04
CA SER A 334 4.40 -6.26 10.18
C SER A 334 5.34 -6.22 8.98
N ASN A 335 6.39 -7.04 9.03
CA ASN A 335 7.38 -7.25 7.97
C ASN A 335 8.00 -5.93 7.51
N THR A 336 8.21 -5.02 8.46
CA THR A 336 8.88 -3.75 8.20
C THR A 336 10.40 -3.94 8.27
N MET A 337 11.15 -3.29 7.37
CA MET A 337 12.61 -3.36 7.34
C MET A 337 13.16 -4.79 7.13
N TYR A 338 12.51 -5.60 6.29
CA TYR A 338 12.93 -6.97 6.05
C TYR A 338 14.06 -7.06 5.03
N TRP A 339 13.88 -6.41 3.86
CA TRP A 339 14.85 -6.39 2.77
C TRP A 339 15.68 -5.11 2.76
N GLN A 340 16.99 -5.25 2.63
CA GLN A 340 17.88 -4.14 2.31
C GLN A 340 17.85 -3.85 0.81
N VAL A 341 17.76 -2.57 0.47
CA VAL A 341 17.75 -2.09 -0.92
C VAL A 341 18.75 -0.97 -1.19
N GLU A 342 19.07 -0.82 -2.47
CA GLU A 342 19.86 0.28 -3.00
C GLU A 342 19.01 1.09 -3.99
N LEU A 343 19.16 2.40 -3.93
CA LEU A 343 18.60 3.33 -4.90
C LEU A 343 19.75 3.93 -5.72
N SER A 344 19.59 3.95 -7.04
CA SER A 344 20.58 4.51 -7.95
C SER A 344 19.93 5.42 -9.00
N PRO A 345 20.71 6.28 -9.67
CA PRO A 345 20.17 7.21 -10.65
C PRO A 345 19.56 6.50 -11.87
N SER A 346 18.64 7.18 -12.55
CA SER A 346 18.17 6.77 -13.89
C SER A 346 19.32 6.85 -14.91
N PRO A 347 19.17 6.25 -16.10
CA PRO A 347 20.11 6.46 -17.21
C PRO A 347 20.29 7.93 -17.61
N SER A 348 19.31 8.79 -17.32
CA SER A 348 19.37 10.24 -17.55
C SER A 348 20.02 11.02 -16.39
N GLY A 349 20.48 10.34 -15.33
CA GLY A 349 21.19 10.94 -14.20
C GLY A 349 20.30 11.49 -13.08
N VAL A 350 18.98 11.28 -13.15
CA VAL A 350 18.05 11.69 -12.07
C VAL A 350 18.25 10.73 -10.89
N PRO A 351 18.55 11.20 -9.67
CA PRO A 351 18.82 10.33 -8.52
C PRO A 351 17.58 9.50 -8.12
N ASP A 352 17.84 8.39 -7.44
CA ASP A 352 16.82 7.57 -6.76
C ASP A 352 15.68 7.05 -7.65
N ARG A 353 15.99 6.71 -8.91
CA ARG A 353 15.02 6.23 -9.90
C ARG A 353 15.07 4.73 -10.15
N LEU A 354 16.16 4.06 -9.79
CA LEU A 354 16.31 2.61 -9.91
C LEU A 354 16.40 1.98 -8.52
N LEU A 355 15.45 1.13 -8.19
CA LEU A 355 15.38 0.37 -6.94
C LEU A 355 15.95 -1.03 -7.18
N THR A 356 17.01 -1.39 -6.46
CA THR A 356 17.67 -2.69 -6.57
C THR A 356 17.57 -3.48 -5.27
N CYS A 357 17.10 -4.72 -5.37
CA CYS A 357 17.17 -5.73 -4.31
C CYS A 357 17.50 -7.09 -4.92
N ARG A 358 18.64 -7.67 -4.52
CA ARG A 358 19.05 -8.99 -5.01
C ARG A 358 18.37 -10.13 -4.26
N LYS A 359 17.71 -9.85 -3.13
CA LYS A 359 17.14 -10.87 -2.23
C LYS A 359 18.19 -11.94 -1.90
N ARG A 360 17.97 -13.19 -2.31
CA ARG A 360 18.91 -14.32 -2.12
C ARG A 360 19.67 -14.71 -3.39
N ARG A 361 19.70 -13.84 -4.42
CA ARG A 361 20.25 -14.15 -5.75
C ARG A 361 21.63 -13.55 -5.98
N GLY A 362 22.49 -14.33 -6.63
CA GLY A 362 23.85 -13.94 -7.03
C GLY A 362 24.91 -14.10 -5.93
N PRO A 363 26.21 -13.97 -6.26
CA PRO A 363 27.29 -14.00 -5.29
C PRO A 363 27.32 -12.68 -4.49
N GLY A 364 27.38 -12.78 -3.16
CA GLY A 364 27.34 -11.62 -2.26
C GLY A 364 26.30 -11.81 -1.15
N LYS A 365 26.43 -11.04 -0.07
CA LYS A 365 25.66 -11.18 1.16
C LYS A 365 24.14 -11.24 0.87
N PRO A 366 23.38 -12.07 1.62
CA PRO A 366 21.92 -12.09 1.51
C PRO A 366 21.35 -10.69 1.70
N ALA A 367 20.24 -10.31 1.07
CA ALA A 367 19.69 -8.96 1.22
C ALA A 367 18.82 -8.77 2.48
N LEU A 368 18.70 -9.76 3.36
CA LEU A 368 17.94 -9.61 4.61
C LEU A 368 18.71 -8.75 5.60
N TRP A 369 18.03 -7.78 6.21
CA TRP A 369 18.64 -6.88 7.19
C TRP A 369 19.34 -7.64 8.32
N ARG A 370 18.66 -8.64 8.88
CA ARG A 370 19.17 -9.50 9.95
C ARG A 370 20.36 -10.39 9.58
N GLU A 371 20.67 -10.53 8.29
CA GLU A 371 21.79 -11.35 7.80
C GLU A 371 22.98 -10.47 7.33
N ILE A 372 22.73 -9.21 6.98
CA ILE A 372 23.79 -8.26 6.56
C ILE A 372 24.31 -7.43 7.73
N ASP A 373 23.39 -6.97 8.57
CA ASP A 373 23.61 -6.02 9.65
C ASP A 373 22.68 -6.39 10.82
N ARG A 374 22.30 -5.41 11.64
CA ARG A 374 21.44 -5.59 12.80
C ARG A 374 20.03 -6.05 12.40
N PRO A 375 19.40 -6.98 13.12
CA PRO A 375 18.02 -7.37 12.87
C PRO A 375 17.03 -6.22 13.14
N GLU A 376 15.85 -6.36 12.58
CA GLU A 376 14.71 -5.44 12.70
C GLU A 376 14.32 -5.24 14.17
N GLN A 377 14.41 -6.30 14.97
CA GLN A 377 14.13 -6.29 16.39
C GLN A 377 14.99 -5.27 17.16
N GLN A 378 16.23 -4.99 16.73
CA GLN A 378 17.08 -3.98 17.38
C GLN A 378 16.61 -2.53 17.16
N LEU A 379 15.63 -2.31 16.28
CA LEU A 379 14.94 -1.04 16.18
C LEU A 379 13.50 -1.14 16.68
N MET A 380 12.73 -2.16 16.27
CA MET A 380 11.28 -2.22 16.53
C MET A 380 10.90 -2.96 17.83
N GLY A 381 11.82 -3.74 18.41
CA GLY A 381 11.57 -4.59 19.58
C GLY A 381 10.92 -5.95 19.24
N ILE A 382 10.44 -6.12 18.01
CA ILE A 382 9.96 -7.36 17.38
C ILE A 382 10.45 -7.40 15.93
N GLN A 383 10.37 -8.54 15.27
CA GLN A 383 10.77 -8.72 13.86
C GLN A 383 9.89 -9.76 13.17
N TYR A 384 9.96 -9.81 11.84
CA TYR A 384 9.16 -10.73 11.02
C TYR A 384 9.30 -12.20 11.43
N GLU A 385 8.15 -12.82 11.71
CA GLU A 385 7.94 -14.25 12.00
C GLU A 385 7.50 -15.00 10.74
N GLY A 386 6.50 -14.48 10.03
CA GLY A 386 5.98 -15.16 8.84
C GLY A 386 4.62 -14.66 8.35
N ARG A 387 4.16 -15.29 7.27
CA ARG A 387 2.83 -15.07 6.70
C ARG A 387 1.73 -15.61 7.59
N VAL A 388 0.59 -14.94 7.58
CA VAL A 388 -0.65 -15.32 8.25
C VAL A 388 -1.67 -15.70 7.15
N PRO A 389 -1.88 -17.00 6.88
CA PRO A 389 -2.69 -17.45 5.74
C PRO A 389 -4.16 -17.03 5.84
N GLU A 390 -4.72 -17.08 7.05
CA GLU A 390 -6.09 -16.68 7.35
C GLU A 390 -6.10 -15.75 8.56
N PRO A 391 -7.00 -14.74 8.62
CA PRO A 391 -7.06 -13.84 9.76
C PRO A 391 -7.37 -14.57 11.08
N HIS A 392 -6.57 -14.27 12.11
CA HIS A 392 -6.72 -14.77 13.48
C HIS A 392 -7.03 -13.62 14.45
N PRO A 393 -7.59 -13.91 15.64
CA PRO A 393 -7.78 -12.88 16.65
C PRO A 393 -6.45 -12.40 17.23
N LEU A 394 -6.35 -11.09 17.47
CA LEU A 394 -5.29 -10.53 18.32
C LEU A 394 -5.72 -10.68 19.77
N VAL A 395 -4.88 -11.30 20.60
CA VAL A 395 -5.17 -11.54 22.02
C VAL A 395 -4.53 -10.44 22.86
N VAL A 396 -5.35 -9.63 23.52
CA VAL A 396 -4.92 -8.51 24.36
C VAL A 396 -4.12 -9.01 25.57
N ARG A 397 -2.96 -8.38 25.80
CA ARG A 397 -2.06 -8.63 26.92
C ARG A 397 -1.67 -7.35 27.63
N ASN A 398 -1.40 -7.48 28.92
CA ASN A 398 -1.09 -6.37 29.82
C ASN A 398 -2.17 -5.28 29.73
N ALA A 399 -3.44 -5.68 29.85
CA ALA A 399 -4.59 -4.78 29.68
C ALA A 399 -4.62 -3.59 30.65
N ASP A 400 -3.91 -3.66 31.79
CA ASP A 400 -3.76 -2.54 32.73
C ASP A 400 -2.77 -1.47 32.25
N HIS A 401 -2.07 -1.69 31.13
CA HIS A 401 -1.15 -0.71 30.57
C HIS A 401 -1.91 0.45 29.91
N TRP A 402 -1.41 1.68 30.07
CA TRP A 402 -2.07 2.91 29.63
C TRP A 402 -2.48 2.95 28.15
N LEU A 403 -1.85 2.13 27.30
CA LEU A 403 -2.24 2.02 25.90
C LEU A 403 -3.70 1.55 25.78
N TRP A 404 -4.14 0.65 26.66
CA TRP A 404 -5.47 0.08 26.68
C TRP A 404 -6.49 0.90 27.49
N ASP A 405 -6.08 2.03 28.09
CA ASP A 405 -6.96 2.89 28.89
C ASP A 405 -8.20 3.35 28.12
N ALA A 406 -9.38 3.14 28.72
CA ALA A 406 -10.67 3.52 28.15
C ALA A 406 -10.96 2.93 26.75
N THR A 407 -10.24 1.87 26.34
CA THR A 407 -10.56 1.11 25.12
C THR A 407 -11.75 0.18 25.34
N GLY A 408 -11.95 -0.29 26.58
CA GLY A 408 -12.87 -1.37 26.92
C GLY A 408 -12.30 -2.78 26.69
N ALA A 409 -11.02 -2.88 26.33
CA ALA A 409 -10.31 -4.16 26.22
C ALA A 409 -9.89 -4.68 27.61
N HIS A 410 -10.00 -5.99 27.81
CA HIS A 410 -9.58 -6.70 29.01
C HIS A 410 -8.50 -7.75 28.68
N GLU A 411 -7.82 -8.24 29.72
CA GLU A 411 -6.79 -9.26 29.56
C GLU A 411 -7.39 -10.54 28.94
N ASN A 412 -6.75 -11.05 27.88
CA ASN A 412 -7.21 -12.16 27.03
C ASN A 412 -8.39 -11.85 26.09
N ASP A 413 -8.84 -10.60 25.96
CA ASP A 413 -9.83 -10.28 24.93
C ASP A 413 -9.30 -10.61 23.53
N GLU A 414 -10.15 -11.19 22.70
CA GLU A 414 -9.87 -11.50 21.31
C GLU A 414 -10.43 -10.41 20.38
N LEU A 415 -9.54 -9.70 19.70
CA LEU A 415 -9.89 -8.76 18.64
C LEU A 415 -9.91 -9.52 17.31
N ARG A 416 -11.10 -9.87 16.80
CA ARG A 416 -11.26 -10.74 15.62
C ARG A 416 -10.58 -10.15 14.38
N GLY A 417 -9.88 -11.00 13.63
CA GLY A 417 -9.28 -10.64 12.33
C GLY A 417 -8.09 -9.67 12.42
N MET A 418 -7.59 -9.39 13.63
CA MET A 418 -6.51 -8.43 13.87
C MET A 418 -5.10 -9.01 13.70
N VAL A 419 -4.96 -10.32 13.53
CA VAL A 419 -3.70 -10.93 13.09
C VAL A 419 -3.92 -11.38 11.66
N ALA A 420 -3.45 -10.61 10.69
CA ALA A 420 -3.67 -10.90 9.27
C ALA A 420 -2.50 -10.48 8.38
N GLY A 421 -2.39 -11.15 7.24
CA GLY A 421 -1.39 -10.90 6.19
C GLY A 421 -0.05 -11.46 6.59
N GLU A 422 0.59 -10.80 7.54
CA GLU A 422 1.89 -11.16 8.08
C GLU A 422 1.94 -10.84 9.58
N ALA A 423 2.91 -11.44 10.26
CA ALA A 423 3.10 -11.28 11.70
C ALA A 423 4.56 -11.02 12.05
N ASP A 424 4.75 -10.14 13.03
CA ASP A 424 6.03 -9.95 13.72
C ASP A 424 5.94 -10.51 15.15
N ARG A 425 7.09 -10.90 15.69
CA ARG A 425 7.24 -11.48 17.02
C ARG A 425 8.55 -11.07 17.68
N TYR A 426 8.61 -11.13 19.00
CA TYR A 426 9.84 -11.12 19.78
C TYR A 426 10.59 -12.45 19.67
N PHE A 427 11.89 -12.36 19.42
CA PHE A 427 12.82 -13.48 19.40
C PHE A 427 13.78 -13.37 20.59
N PRO A 428 13.71 -14.26 21.59
CA PRO A 428 14.51 -14.17 22.81
C PRO A 428 16.03 -14.24 22.62
N ARG A 429 16.49 -14.89 21.55
CA ARG A 429 17.92 -15.02 21.22
C ARG A 429 18.46 -13.85 20.39
N THR A 430 17.58 -12.98 19.94
CA THR A 430 17.95 -11.77 19.20
C THR A 430 18.09 -10.61 20.19
N PRO A 431 19.16 -9.79 20.11
CA PRO A 431 19.29 -8.62 20.98
C PRO A 431 18.08 -7.69 20.86
N LEU A 432 17.66 -7.14 21.99
CA LEU A 432 16.68 -6.06 22.06
C LEU A 432 17.35 -4.70 21.81
N PRO A 433 16.60 -3.67 21.42
CA PRO A 433 17.10 -2.30 21.45
C PRO A 433 17.46 -1.92 22.89
N GLU A 434 18.35 -0.95 23.07
CA GLU A 434 18.49 -0.31 24.37
C GLU A 434 17.18 0.36 24.76
N HIS A 435 16.72 0.15 26.00
CA HIS A 435 15.42 0.64 26.45
C HIS A 435 15.40 0.86 27.97
N GLN A 436 14.60 1.82 28.42
CA GLN A 436 14.29 2.03 29.84
C GLN A 436 13.16 1.11 30.32
N GLY A 437 12.29 0.70 29.41
CA GLY A 437 11.17 -0.19 29.66
C GLY A 437 10.58 -0.72 28.36
N ARG A 438 10.05 -1.94 28.41
CA ARG A 438 9.49 -2.69 27.27
C ARG A 438 8.27 -3.46 27.74
N ILE A 439 7.26 -3.58 26.88
CA ILE A 439 6.06 -4.37 27.13
C ILE A 439 5.53 -4.99 25.82
N LEU A 440 4.98 -6.20 25.92
CA LEU A 440 4.22 -6.84 24.85
C LEU A 440 2.73 -6.67 25.15
N LEU A 441 2.00 -6.02 24.27
CA LEU A 441 0.60 -5.65 24.44
C LEU A 441 -0.37 -6.66 23.80
N ALA A 442 0.19 -7.57 23.01
CA ALA A 442 -0.52 -8.70 22.45
C ALA A 442 0.40 -9.91 22.35
N HIS A 443 -0.16 -11.11 22.47
CA HIS A 443 0.52 -12.38 22.22
C HIS A 443 -0.50 -13.38 21.68
N SER A 444 -0.54 -13.49 20.36
CA SER A 444 -1.67 -14.04 19.62
C SER A 444 -1.25 -15.28 18.84
N PRO A 445 -1.80 -16.47 19.12
CA PRO A 445 -1.47 -17.67 18.37
C PRO A 445 -2.08 -17.63 16.95
N TYR A 446 -1.33 -18.10 15.96
CA TYR A 446 -1.85 -18.35 14.62
C TYR A 446 -1.19 -19.58 14.00
N ARG A 447 -1.75 -20.12 12.91
CA ARG A 447 -1.13 -21.22 12.17
C ARG A 447 -0.58 -20.71 10.85
N ASP A 448 0.68 -21.03 10.55
CA ASP A 448 1.29 -20.69 9.26
C ASP A 448 0.82 -21.63 8.14
N THR A 449 1.34 -21.43 6.92
CA THR A 449 1.01 -22.26 5.75
C THR A 449 1.38 -23.74 5.91
N GLU A 450 2.31 -24.05 6.81
CA GLU A 450 2.73 -25.41 7.14
C GLU A 450 1.96 -25.98 8.35
N ASN A 451 0.90 -25.28 8.78
CA ASN A 451 0.06 -25.61 9.93
C ASN A 451 0.81 -25.61 11.27
N VAL A 452 1.98 -24.96 11.33
CA VAL A 452 2.78 -24.83 12.54
C VAL A 452 2.25 -23.68 13.37
N LEU A 453 2.16 -23.89 14.69
CA LEU A 453 1.75 -22.85 15.63
C LEU A 453 2.84 -21.78 15.73
N ARG A 454 2.49 -20.56 15.36
CA ARG A 454 3.29 -19.34 15.47
C ARG A 454 2.58 -18.33 16.36
N HIS A 455 3.24 -17.22 16.65
CA HIS A 455 2.66 -16.13 17.44
C HIS A 455 2.93 -14.78 16.79
N GLN A 456 1.92 -13.94 16.80
CA GLN A 456 2.04 -12.50 16.55
C GLN A 456 2.13 -11.77 17.88
N GLU A 457 2.92 -10.71 17.94
CA GLU A 457 3.02 -9.85 19.12
C GLU A 457 2.98 -8.37 18.75
N THR A 458 2.39 -7.57 19.65
CA THR A 458 2.41 -6.11 19.58
C THR A 458 3.36 -5.60 20.65
N SER A 459 4.31 -4.74 20.27
CA SER A 459 5.41 -4.32 21.14
C SER A 459 5.43 -2.82 21.32
N LEU A 460 5.79 -2.40 22.54
CA LEU A 460 6.08 -1.01 22.88
C LEU A 460 7.31 -0.95 23.77
N TYR A 461 8.24 -0.07 23.47
CA TYR A 461 9.34 0.25 24.37
C TYR A 461 9.62 1.75 24.42
N ARG A 462 10.33 2.17 25.47
CA ARG A 462 10.84 3.54 25.62
C ARG A 462 12.36 3.55 25.47
N ALA A 463 12.86 4.27 24.47
CA ALA A 463 14.28 4.44 24.23
C ALA A 463 14.95 5.28 25.33
N PRO A 464 16.28 5.22 25.51
CA PRO A 464 17.01 6.06 26.47
C PRO A 464 16.79 7.56 26.27
N SER A 465 16.56 7.99 25.02
CA SER A 465 16.20 9.36 24.63
C SER A 465 14.82 9.82 25.12
N GLY A 466 13.99 8.90 25.62
CA GLY A 466 12.60 9.15 26.00
C GLY A 466 11.59 8.84 24.88
N ALA A 467 12.05 8.61 23.64
CA ALA A 467 11.20 8.27 22.50
C ALA A 467 10.41 6.97 22.73
N TRP A 468 9.15 6.94 22.31
CA TRP A 468 8.36 5.71 22.26
C TRP A 468 8.57 5.02 20.92
N VAL A 469 8.71 3.69 20.94
CA VAL A 469 8.72 2.89 19.71
C VAL A 469 7.65 1.82 19.82
N PHE A 470 6.64 1.95 18.99
CA PHE A 470 5.50 1.04 18.89
C PHE A 470 5.56 0.24 17.60
N ALA A 471 5.33 -1.06 17.68
CA ALA A 471 5.17 -1.94 16.53
C ALA A 471 3.93 -2.82 16.71
N SER A 472 2.96 -2.67 15.81
CA SER A 472 1.71 -3.43 15.83
C SER A 472 1.93 -4.93 15.57
N GLY A 473 2.88 -5.25 14.69
CA GLY A 473 3.23 -6.62 14.31
C GLY A 473 2.16 -7.31 13.46
N THR A 474 1.31 -6.56 12.75
CA THR A 474 0.28 -7.12 11.87
C THR A 474 -0.16 -6.12 10.79
N PHE A 475 -0.58 -6.59 9.61
CA PHE A 475 -1.16 -5.70 8.57
C PHE A 475 -2.53 -5.13 8.97
N ALA A 476 -3.19 -5.70 9.97
CA ALA A 476 -4.57 -5.36 10.32
C ALA A 476 -4.74 -4.03 11.05
N TRP A 477 -3.66 -3.43 11.55
CA TRP A 477 -3.76 -2.29 12.46
C TRP A 477 -4.37 -1.06 11.79
N SER A 478 -3.83 -0.64 10.64
CA SER A 478 -4.36 0.52 9.91
C SER A 478 -5.78 0.31 9.36
N PRO A 479 -6.12 -0.85 8.76
CA PRO A 479 -7.51 -1.17 8.42
C PRO A 479 -8.48 -1.03 9.59
N ALA A 480 -8.09 -1.44 10.81
CA ALA A 480 -8.93 -1.31 12.00
C ALA A 480 -9.19 0.14 12.43
N LEU A 481 -8.46 1.11 11.87
CA LEU A 481 -8.66 2.53 12.14
C LEU A 481 -9.82 3.13 11.34
N ASP A 482 -10.00 2.77 10.07
CA ASP A 482 -11.04 3.41 9.24
C ASP A 482 -11.64 2.55 8.12
N ARG A 483 -11.18 1.31 7.90
CA ARG A 483 -11.66 0.49 6.78
C ARG A 483 -13.04 -0.09 7.10
N PRO A 484 -14.07 0.18 6.28
CA PRO A 484 -15.41 -0.39 6.50
C PRO A 484 -15.36 -1.92 6.62
N GLY A 485 -16.05 -2.47 7.61
CA GLY A 485 -16.06 -3.90 7.92
C GLY A 485 -14.87 -4.41 8.76
N HIS A 486 -13.82 -3.59 8.95
CA HIS A 486 -12.64 -3.96 9.74
C HIS A 486 -12.39 -3.05 10.94
N VAL A 487 -13.10 -1.93 11.05
CA VAL A 487 -12.96 -0.98 12.17
C VAL A 487 -13.12 -1.68 13.53
N ASP A 488 -12.15 -1.47 14.42
CA ASP A 488 -12.25 -1.85 15.83
C ASP A 488 -12.04 -0.62 16.73
N THR A 489 -13.06 -0.27 17.51
CA THR A 489 -13.06 0.92 18.37
C THR A 489 -11.99 0.85 19.48
N ARG A 490 -11.63 -0.36 19.93
CA ARG A 490 -10.55 -0.56 20.91
C ARG A 490 -9.21 -0.19 20.30
N VAL A 491 -8.97 -0.58 19.05
CA VAL A 491 -7.74 -0.26 18.29
C VAL A 491 -7.67 1.23 17.95
N GLN A 492 -8.79 1.85 17.55
CA GLN A 492 -8.87 3.30 17.37
C GLN A 492 -8.49 4.04 18.66
N ARG A 493 -9.06 3.64 19.81
CA ARG A 493 -8.77 4.29 21.09
C ARG A 493 -7.34 4.03 21.57
N ALA A 494 -6.81 2.81 21.40
CA ALA A 494 -5.43 2.48 21.74
C ALA A 494 -4.43 3.30 20.92
N THR A 495 -4.69 3.47 19.62
CA THR A 495 -3.88 4.30 18.73
C THR A 495 -3.96 5.78 19.14
N ALA A 496 -5.15 6.27 19.52
CA ALA A 496 -5.29 7.62 20.06
C ALA A 496 -4.49 7.81 21.36
N ASN A 497 -4.55 6.87 22.30
CA ASN A 497 -3.78 6.94 23.55
C ASN A 497 -2.26 7.03 23.27
N LEU A 498 -1.77 6.27 22.29
CA LEU A 498 -0.37 6.32 21.85
C LEU A 498 0.01 7.67 21.26
N LEU A 499 -0.74 8.12 20.26
CA LEU A 499 -0.42 9.37 19.56
C LEU A 499 -0.61 10.59 20.45
N ASP A 500 -1.64 10.64 21.29
CA ASP A 500 -1.83 11.68 22.30
C ASP A 500 -0.63 11.75 23.25
N ARG A 501 -0.09 10.59 23.67
CA ARG A 501 1.09 10.55 24.54
C ARG A 501 2.35 11.03 23.82
N ILE A 502 2.52 10.72 22.54
CA ILE A 502 3.63 11.22 21.72
C ILE A 502 3.48 12.73 21.47
N CYS A 503 2.27 13.21 21.25
CA CYS A 503 2.00 14.61 20.88
C CYS A 503 1.94 15.57 22.09
N LYS A 504 1.77 15.04 23.31
CA LYS A 504 1.78 15.85 24.54
C LYS A 504 3.07 16.69 24.61
N ARG A 505 2.89 17.97 24.94
CA ARG A 505 3.98 18.89 25.27
C ARG A 505 4.30 18.70 26.75
N ASP A 506 5.54 18.33 27.06
CA ASP A 506 6.07 18.46 28.42
C ASP A 506 6.17 19.94 28.82
#